data_AF-A0A9Q0I077-F1
#
_entry.id   AF-A0A9Q0I077-F1
#
_cell.length_a   1.000
_cell.length_b   1.000
_cell.length_c   1.000
_cell.angle_alpha   90.00
_cell.angle_beta   90.00
_cell.angle_gamma   90.00
#
_symmetry.space_group_name_H-M   'P 1'
#
loop_
_entity.id
_entity.type
_entity.pdbx_description
1 polymer ?
#
loop_
_entity_poly.entity_id
_entity_poly.type
_entity_poly.pdbx_seq_one_letter_code
_entity_poly.pdbx_strand_id
1 'polypeptide(L)'
;MSAKAISEQTGKEFLYKHICTTAAVQNRFRYANRLVVKPDQLIKRRGKLGLVGINLDLQGVQDWVKTRLMKETVVAKAKGVLKNFLIEPFVEHTQDQEFYVCVYAAREGDYVLFHHEGGVEVGDVDAKAQRLLVAVDDKLSEEQVAEKLLVHVSDDKKGVLASFIVGLFNLYEDLYFTYLEINPLVVTGDGVYVLDMAAKIDATADYICKAKWGDVEFPPPFGREAYPEEAYIADLDAKSGASLKLTLLNPRGRIWTMVAGGGASVVYSDTICDLGGVDELANYGEYSGAPSEQQTYDYAKTILSLITREKHPQGKVLIIGGSIANFTNVAATFKGIVRAIKDYQGPLKEHEVTIFVRRGGPNYQEGLRVMGEVGKTTGIPIHVFGTETHMTAIVGMAMGHRPIPNQPPMDAHTANFLLNASNNVATPANTRTASFSEPRVATEATPPKKSKAGFPA
;
A
#
# COMPACT_ATOMS: atom_id res chain seq x y z
N MET A 1 -0.04 -1.82 -7.46
CA MET A 1 -0.37 -0.38 -7.60
C MET A 1 -0.95 0.08 -6.27
N SER A 2 -0.42 1.14 -5.68
CA SER A 2 -0.96 1.68 -4.42
C SER A 2 -1.02 3.19 -4.51
N ALA A 3 -2.25 3.71 -4.61
CA ALA A 3 -2.51 5.13 -4.44
C ALA A 3 -2.13 5.54 -3.00
N LYS A 4 -1.21 6.49 -2.85
CA LYS A 4 -0.80 7.04 -1.56
C LYS A 4 -1.22 8.49 -1.45
N ALA A 5 -1.72 8.86 -0.27
CA ALA A 5 -2.05 10.24 0.02
C ALA A 5 -0.79 11.09 0.14
N ILE A 6 -0.87 12.34 -0.30
CA ILE A 6 0.14 13.37 -0.11
C ILE A 6 -0.43 14.48 0.79
N SER A 7 0.44 15.25 1.43
CA SER A 7 0.03 16.40 2.22
C SER A 7 -0.63 17.47 1.35
N GLU A 8 -1.41 18.35 1.96
CA GLU A 8 -1.99 19.48 1.25
C GLU A 8 -0.89 20.38 0.65
N GLN A 9 0.18 20.61 1.41
CA GLN A 9 1.33 21.38 0.93
C GLN A 9 1.91 20.77 -0.34
N THR A 10 2.22 19.46 -0.35
CA THR A 10 2.79 18.79 -1.53
C THR A 10 1.84 18.84 -2.72
N GLY A 11 0.53 18.62 -2.51
CA GLY A 11 -0.48 18.74 -3.56
C GLY A 11 -0.51 20.13 -4.20
N LYS A 12 -0.50 21.18 -3.36
CA LYS A 12 -0.47 22.57 -3.81
C LYS A 12 0.84 22.93 -4.51
N GLU A 13 1.98 22.44 -4.03
CA GLU A 13 3.28 22.65 -4.69
C GLU A 13 3.31 22.04 -6.09
N PHE A 14 2.75 20.83 -6.27
CA PHE A 14 2.58 20.22 -7.59
C PHE A 14 1.65 21.05 -8.48
N LEU A 15 0.52 21.49 -7.94
CA LEU A 15 -0.43 22.35 -8.65
C LEU A 15 0.25 23.63 -9.14
N TYR A 16 0.91 24.38 -8.27
CA TYR A 16 1.50 25.67 -8.64
C TYR A 16 2.72 25.55 -9.56
N LYS A 17 3.44 24.41 -9.56
CA LYS A 17 4.56 24.19 -10.49
C LYS A 17 4.13 23.73 -11.88
N HIS A 18 3.04 22.98 -11.98
CA HIS A 18 2.76 22.19 -13.18
C HIS A 18 1.41 22.49 -13.84
N ILE A 19 0.50 23.24 -13.19
CA ILE A 19 -0.79 23.53 -13.80
C ILE A 19 -0.61 24.45 -15.01
N CYS A 20 -1.18 24.04 -16.14
CA CYS A 20 -1.23 24.82 -17.37
C CYS A 20 -2.69 25.22 -17.61
N THR A 21 -3.03 26.46 -17.28
CA THR A 21 -4.38 27.02 -17.44
C THR A 21 -4.30 28.49 -17.85
N THR A 22 -5.29 28.98 -18.58
CA THR A 22 -5.43 30.42 -18.87
C THR A 22 -6.04 31.18 -17.69
N ALA A 23 -6.62 30.48 -16.70
CA ALA A 23 -7.09 31.07 -15.46
C ALA A 23 -5.93 31.63 -14.62
N ALA A 24 -6.09 32.85 -14.09
CA ALA A 24 -5.10 33.43 -13.19
C ALA A 24 -5.14 32.74 -11.81
N VAL A 25 -4.31 31.72 -11.61
CA VAL A 25 -4.17 31.03 -10.32
C VAL A 25 -3.31 31.86 -9.37
N GLN A 26 -3.85 32.25 -8.22
CA GLN A 26 -3.21 33.17 -7.29
C GLN A 26 -2.52 32.42 -6.14
N ASN A 27 -1.28 32.80 -5.83
CA ASN A 27 -0.53 32.36 -4.64
C ASN A 27 0.27 33.54 -4.05
N ARG A 28 -0.41 34.45 -3.34
CA ARG A 28 0.16 35.74 -2.89
C ARG A 28 0.57 35.75 -1.41
N PHE A 29 1.47 34.86 -0.99
CA PHE A 29 1.93 34.81 0.41
C PHE A 29 2.63 36.10 0.88
N ARG A 30 3.42 36.73 -0.01
CA ARG A 30 4.37 37.81 0.34
C ARG A 30 3.73 39.15 0.75
N TYR A 31 2.41 39.31 0.60
CA TYR A 31 1.69 40.57 0.85
C TYR A 31 0.50 40.41 1.81
N ALA A 32 0.36 39.24 2.44
CA ALA A 32 -0.80 38.93 3.26
C ALA A 32 -0.65 39.44 4.69
N ASN A 33 -1.53 40.37 5.10
CA ASN A 33 -1.63 40.84 6.49
C ASN A 33 -2.59 40.00 7.34
N ARG A 34 -3.45 39.21 6.68
CA ARG A 34 -4.40 38.28 7.28
C ARG A 34 -4.13 36.88 6.78
N LEU A 35 -4.21 35.91 7.68
CA LEU A 35 -3.74 34.55 7.50
C LEU A 35 -4.81 33.54 7.93
N VAL A 36 -4.67 32.34 7.38
CA VAL A 36 -5.34 31.11 7.81
C VAL A 36 -4.27 30.13 8.27
N VAL A 37 -4.53 29.39 9.34
CA VAL A 37 -3.65 28.33 9.84
C VAL A 37 -4.43 27.06 10.11
N LYS A 38 -3.91 25.91 9.66
CA LYS A 38 -4.56 24.60 9.79
C LYS A 38 -3.54 23.47 9.85
N PRO A 39 -3.82 22.34 10.53
CA PRO A 39 -2.92 21.20 10.52
C PRO A 39 -2.91 20.53 9.14
N ASP A 40 -1.73 20.09 8.70
CA ASP A 40 -1.53 19.35 7.45
C ASP A 40 -0.96 17.96 7.75
N GLN A 41 -1.87 17.07 8.15
CA GLN A 41 -1.59 15.68 8.57
C GLN A 41 -2.70 14.72 8.10
N LEU A 42 -3.24 14.94 6.90
CA LEU A 42 -4.33 14.15 6.30
C LEU A 42 -5.63 14.14 7.15
N ILE A 43 -5.87 15.20 7.92
CA ILE A 43 -7.10 15.37 8.71
C ILE A 43 -8.16 15.97 7.79
N LYS A 44 -9.27 15.25 7.58
CA LYS A 44 -10.44 15.77 6.87
C LYS A 44 -11.33 16.60 7.80
N ARG A 45 -12.14 17.50 7.22
CA ARG A 45 -13.16 18.30 7.93
C ARG A 45 -12.60 19.17 9.07
N ARG A 46 -11.38 19.71 8.88
CA ARG A 46 -10.66 20.53 9.87
C ARG A 46 -11.49 21.70 10.40
N GLY A 47 -12.26 22.38 9.54
CA GLY A 47 -13.12 23.49 9.94
C GLY A 47 -14.16 23.10 11.00
N LYS A 48 -14.89 21.99 10.77
CA LYS A 48 -15.89 21.45 11.71
C LYS A 48 -15.28 20.95 13.03
N LEU A 49 -13.98 20.65 13.04
CA LEU A 49 -13.24 20.22 14.23
C LEU A 49 -12.64 21.40 15.02
N GLY A 50 -12.83 22.64 14.58
CA GLY A 50 -12.20 23.81 15.21
C GLY A 50 -10.67 23.83 15.05
N LEU A 51 -10.16 23.14 14.03
CA LEU A 51 -8.73 23.03 13.71
C LEU A 51 -8.30 23.99 12.60
N VAL A 52 -9.05 25.08 12.37
CA VAL A 52 -8.70 26.13 11.42
C VAL A 52 -8.78 27.48 12.12
N GLY A 53 -7.66 28.20 12.20
CA GLY A 53 -7.63 29.60 12.58
C GLY A 53 -7.84 30.45 11.33
N ILE A 54 -8.84 31.33 11.32
CA ILE A 54 -9.26 32.10 10.13
C ILE A 54 -9.11 33.59 10.39
N ASN A 55 -8.63 34.33 9.38
CA ASN A 55 -8.52 35.79 9.40
C ASN A 55 -7.70 36.32 10.61
N LEU A 56 -6.58 35.68 10.88
CA LEU A 56 -5.66 36.04 11.97
C LEU A 56 -4.53 36.92 11.43
N ASP A 57 -3.96 37.80 12.26
CA ASP A 57 -2.62 38.34 11.97
C ASP A 57 -1.53 37.34 12.38
N LEU A 58 -0.27 37.66 12.12
CA LEU A 58 0.85 36.76 12.44
C LEU A 58 0.92 36.42 13.94
N GLN A 59 0.66 37.40 14.81
CA GLN A 59 0.64 37.20 16.26
C GLN A 59 -0.49 36.23 16.66
N GLY A 60 -1.70 36.44 16.13
CA GLY A 60 -2.83 35.55 16.34
C GLY A 60 -2.57 34.12 15.87
N VAL A 61 -1.87 33.93 14.75
CA VAL A 61 -1.43 32.59 14.29
C VAL A 61 -0.47 31.96 15.28
N GLN A 62 0.54 32.71 15.75
CA GLN A 62 1.51 32.19 16.74
C GLN A 62 0.80 31.75 18.03
N ASP A 63 -0.10 32.56 18.56
CA ASP A 63 -0.86 32.24 19.77
C ASP A 63 -1.79 31.04 19.55
N TRP A 64 -2.44 30.97 18.39
CA TRP A 64 -3.31 29.85 18.03
C TRP A 64 -2.54 28.53 17.92
N VAL A 65 -1.37 28.53 17.27
CA VAL A 65 -0.51 27.35 17.11
C VAL A 65 0.09 26.93 18.45
N LYS A 66 0.55 27.87 19.29
CA LYS A 66 1.17 27.56 20.60
C LYS A 66 0.27 26.72 21.51
N THR A 67 -1.04 26.91 21.43
CA THR A 67 -2.01 26.15 22.24
C THR A 67 -2.28 24.74 21.72
N ARG A 68 -1.88 24.41 20.47
CA ARG A 68 -2.21 23.17 19.76
C ARG A 68 -1.01 22.35 19.32
N LEU A 69 0.13 22.98 19.06
CA LEU A 69 1.36 22.32 18.65
C LEU A 69 1.82 21.35 19.74
N MET A 70 2.17 20.13 19.31
CA MET A 70 2.53 19.00 20.16
C MET A 70 1.43 18.56 21.15
N LYS A 71 0.18 18.95 20.91
CA LYS A 71 -0.96 18.44 21.69
C LYS A 71 -1.58 17.21 21.03
N GLU A 72 -1.91 16.26 21.88
CA GLU A 72 -2.67 15.08 21.51
C GLU A 72 -4.11 15.46 21.18
N THR A 73 -4.61 15.00 20.05
CA THR A 73 -5.93 15.29 19.51
C THR A 73 -6.58 14.01 19.03
N VAL A 74 -7.88 13.87 19.31
CA VAL A 74 -8.68 12.74 18.85
C VAL A 74 -9.53 13.21 17.68
N VAL A 75 -9.40 12.53 16.54
CA VAL A 75 -10.22 12.75 15.34
C VAL A 75 -10.91 11.43 15.01
N ALA A 76 -12.23 11.41 15.18
CA ALA A 76 -13.03 10.18 15.12
C ALA A 76 -12.47 9.09 16.07
N LYS A 77 -11.91 8.01 15.52
CA LYS A 77 -11.27 6.92 16.31
C LYS A 77 -9.75 7.04 16.40
N ALA A 78 -9.15 7.95 15.63
CA ALA A 78 -7.71 8.11 15.57
C ALA A 78 -7.24 9.10 16.64
N LYS A 79 -6.18 8.75 17.34
CA LYS A 79 -5.56 9.54 18.40
C LYS A 79 -4.13 9.86 17.98
N GLY A 80 -3.80 11.15 17.82
CA GLY A 80 -2.50 11.57 17.29
C GLY A 80 -2.07 12.94 17.76
N VAL A 81 -0.80 13.28 17.54
CA VAL A 81 -0.23 14.58 17.94
C VAL A 81 -0.24 15.55 16.74
N LEU A 82 -0.69 16.78 16.98
CA LEU A 82 -0.60 17.86 16.00
C LEU A 82 0.82 18.44 15.99
N LYS A 83 1.57 18.17 14.93
CA LYS A 83 2.99 18.54 14.78
C LYS A 83 3.31 19.33 13.51
N ASN A 84 2.42 19.31 12.51
CA ASN A 84 2.63 20.00 11.24
C ASN A 84 1.43 20.91 10.92
N PHE A 85 1.72 22.17 10.59
CA PHE A 85 0.72 23.19 10.28
C PHE A 85 1.07 23.90 8.99
N LEU A 86 0.05 24.20 8.20
CA LEU A 86 0.10 25.02 7.01
C LEU A 86 -0.48 26.40 7.33
N ILE A 87 0.27 27.45 6.99
CA ILE A 87 -0.16 28.84 7.11
C ILE A 87 -0.29 29.38 5.69
N GLU A 88 -1.40 30.05 5.40
CA GLU A 88 -1.73 30.58 4.07
C GLU A 88 -2.39 31.96 4.18
N PRO A 89 -2.41 32.78 3.11
CA PRO A 89 -3.16 34.04 3.11
C PRO A 89 -4.64 33.81 3.33
N PHE A 90 -5.26 34.68 4.13
CA PHE A 90 -6.71 34.77 4.15
C PHE A 90 -7.19 35.41 2.84
N VAL A 91 -8.18 34.79 2.21
CA VAL A 91 -8.85 35.30 1.01
C VAL A 91 -10.23 35.76 1.46
N GLU A 92 -10.53 37.04 1.34
CA GLU A 92 -11.88 37.56 1.58
C GLU A 92 -12.78 37.19 0.40
N HIS A 93 -13.88 36.48 0.67
CA HIS A 93 -14.81 36.00 -0.34
C HIS A 93 -16.19 35.73 0.25
N THR A 94 -17.19 35.59 -0.61
CA THR A 94 -18.57 35.23 -0.28
C THR A 94 -18.89 33.79 -0.67
N GLN A 95 -19.98 33.23 -0.15
CA GLN A 95 -20.37 31.83 -0.40
C GLN A 95 -20.59 31.52 -1.90
N ASP A 96 -21.11 32.47 -2.68
CA ASP A 96 -21.31 32.32 -4.13
C ASP A 96 -20.00 32.35 -4.95
N GLN A 97 -18.87 32.56 -4.27
CA GLN A 97 -17.53 32.45 -4.84
C GLN A 97 -16.84 31.14 -4.47
N GLU A 98 -17.43 30.31 -3.60
CA GLU A 98 -16.92 28.99 -3.25
C GLU A 98 -17.51 27.91 -4.16
N PHE A 99 -16.63 27.12 -4.75
CA PHE A 99 -16.95 26.00 -5.64
C PHE A 99 -16.33 24.70 -5.11
N TYR A 100 -16.81 23.58 -5.63
CA TYR A 100 -16.25 22.26 -5.38
C TYR A 100 -15.76 21.64 -6.68
N VAL A 101 -14.56 21.07 -6.66
CA VAL A 101 -14.08 20.20 -7.76
C VAL A 101 -13.39 18.97 -7.19
N CYS A 102 -13.68 17.81 -7.79
CA CYS A 102 -12.98 16.57 -7.48
C CYS A 102 -12.75 15.76 -8.75
N VAL A 103 -11.57 15.15 -8.88
CA VAL A 103 -11.22 14.18 -9.91
C VAL A 103 -10.80 12.89 -9.23
N TYR A 104 -11.35 11.74 -9.64
CA TYR A 104 -10.91 10.45 -9.12
C TYR A 104 -10.97 9.33 -10.17
N ALA A 105 -10.05 8.38 -10.03
CA ALA A 105 -9.92 7.25 -10.93
C ALA A 105 -10.95 6.15 -10.66
N ALA A 106 -11.49 5.60 -11.73
CA ALA A 106 -12.26 4.37 -11.77
C ALA A 106 -11.67 3.42 -12.83
N ARG A 107 -12.24 2.23 -12.98
CA ARG A 107 -11.72 1.24 -13.94
C ARG A 107 -11.92 1.69 -15.38
N GLU A 108 -13.03 2.38 -15.63
CA GLU A 108 -13.51 2.82 -16.93
C GLU A 108 -12.95 4.19 -17.37
N GLY A 109 -12.23 4.89 -16.49
CA GLY A 109 -11.70 6.24 -16.73
C GLY A 109 -11.72 7.07 -15.44
N ASP A 110 -11.73 8.38 -15.60
CA ASP A 110 -11.65 9.35 -14.50
C ASP A 110 -12.93 10.18 -14.42
N TYR A 111 -13.51 10.25 -13.22
CA TYR A 111 -14.68 11.07 -12.97
C TYR A 111 -14.27 12.46 -12.52
N VAL A 112 -14.79 13.48 -13.20
CA VAL A 112 -14.72 14.88 -12.82
C VAL A 112 -16.05 15.29 -12.20
N LEU A 113 -16.01 15.75 -10.95
CA LEU A 113 -17.14 16.21 -10.18
C LEU A 113 -17.04 17.72 -9.99
N PHE A 114 -18.18 18.40 -10.06
CA PHE A 114 -18.28 19.83 -9.82
C PHE A 114 -19.57 20.18 -9.07
N HIS A 115 -19.49 21.10 -8.11
CA HIS A 115 -20.66 21.70 -7.49
C HIS A 115 -20.48 23.22 -7.35
N HIS A 116 -21.55 23.97 -7.66
CA HIS A 116 -21.54 25.44 -7.69
C HIS A 116 -21.56 26.07 -6.29
N GLU A 117 -21.98 25.32 -5.27
CA GLU A 117 -21.84 25.67 -3.86
C GLU A 117 -20.74 24.78 -3.26
N GLY A 118 -19.58 25.37 -2.94
CA GLY A 118 -18.48 24.72 -2.24
C GLY A 118 -18.48 24.98 -0.73
N GLY A 119 -17.45 24.52 -0.03
CA GLY A 119 -17.22 24.83 1.38
C GLY A 119 -17.77 23.81 2.38
N VAL A 120 -17.62 24.14 3.66
CA VAL A 120 -17.89 23.22 4.78
C VAL A 120 -19.38 22.97 5.05
N GLU A 121 -20.26 23.86 4.57
CA GLU A 121 -21.71 23.83 4.85
C GLU A 121 -22.53 23.02 3.84
N VAL A 122 -21.94 22.62 2.70
CA VAL A 122 -22.65 21.93 1.60
C VAL A 122 -23.15 20.52 1.99
N GLY A 123 -22.55 19.93 3.03
CA GLY A 123 -22.87 18.58 3.48
C GLY A 123 -22.22 17.51 2.61
N ASP A 124 -23.01 16.58 2.10
CA ASP A 124 -22.55 15.54 1.18
C ASP A 124 -22.50 16.07 -0.26
N VAL A 125 -21.43 16.81 -0.58
CA VAL A 125 -21.26 17.47 -1.88
C VAL A 125 -21.16 16.46 -3.02
N ASP A 126 -20.59 15.27 -2.78
CA ASP A 126 -20.43 14.22 -3.79
C ASP A 126 -21.78 13.71 -4.31
N ALA A 127 -22.79 13.65 -3.45
CA ALA A 127 -24.15 13.23 -3.84
C ALA A 127 -24.91 14.31 -4.64
N LYS A 128 -24.46 15.57 -4.57
CA LYS A 128 -25.10 16.72 -5.24
C LYS A 128 -24.36 17.16 -6.50
N ALA A 129 -23.08 16.83 -6.63
CA ALA A 129 -22.21 17.29 -7.70
C ALA A 129 -22.67 16.81 -9.08
N GLN A 130 -22.51 17.69 -10.07
CA GLN A 130 -22.49 17.28 -11.47
C GLN A 130 -21.31 16.35 -11.70
N ARG A 131 -21.48 15.34 -12.55
CA ARG A 131 -20.49 14.29 -12.79
C ARG A 131 -20.27 14.07 -14.27
N LEU A 132 -19.01 14.05 -14.69
CA LEU A 132 -18.57 13.75 -16.03
C LEU A 132 -17.52 12.64 -15.99
N LEU A 133 -17.73 11.56 -16.74
CA LEU A 133 -16.72 10.53 -16.96
C LEU A 133 -15.88 10.91 -18.19
N VAL A 134 -14.56 10.99 -18.01
CA VAL A 134 -13.59 10.97 -19.10
C VAL A 134 -13.10 9.54 -19.23
N ALA A 135 -13.41 8.87 -20.34
CA ALA A 135 -13.01 7.48 -20.52
C ALA A 135 -11.50 7.35 -20.68
N VAL A 136 -10.98 6.13 -20.51
CA VAL A 136 -9.56 5.85 -20.75
C VAL A 136 -9.15 6.29 -22.17
N ASP A 137 -8.02 6.99 -22.27
CA ASP A 137 -7.45 7.58 -23.49
C ASP A 137 -8.24 8.74 -24.12
N ASP A 138 -9.39 9.14 -23.54
CA ASP A 138 -10.13 10.32 -23.98
C ASP A 138 -9.55 11.62 -23.40
N LYS A 139 -9.98 12.76 -23.95
CA LYS A 139 -9.59 14.10 -23.46
C LYS A 139 -10.80 14.89 -22.99
N LEU A 140 -10.59 15.68 -21.94
CA LEU A 140 -11.56 16.63 -21.42
C LEU A 140 -11.44 17.97 -22.17
N SER A 141 -12.54 18.48 -22.72
CA SER A 141 -12.59 19.80 -23.37
C SER A 141 -13.34 20.84 -22.53
N GLU A 142 -13.05 22.13 -22.75
CA GLU A 142 -13.73 23.23 -22.06
C GLU A 142 -15.23 23.25 -22.37
N GLU A 143 -15.63 22.89 -23.59
CA GLU A 143 -17.03 22.80 -24.00
C GLU A 143 -17.77 21.73 -23.20
N GLN A 144 -17.18 20.54 -23.05
CA GLN A 144 -17.77 19.46 -22.24
C GLN A 144 -17.94 19.88 -20.78
N VAL A 145 -16.95 20.59 -20.22
CA VAL A 145 -17.02 21.12 -18.85
C VAL A 145 -18.14 22.15 -18.72
N ALA A 146 -18.20 23.13 -19.64
CA ALA A 146 -19.22 24.17 -19.63
C ALA A 146 -20.64 23.60 -19.75
N GLU A 147 -20.85 22.64 -20.66
CA GLU A 147 -22.17 22.05 -20.94
C GLU A 147 -22.65 21.07 -19.88
N LYS A 148 -21.73 20.29 -19.26
CA LYS A 148 -22.11 19.18 -18.38
C LYS A 148 -21.87 19.47 -16.90
N LEU A 149 -20.83 20.23 -16.55
CA LEU A 149 -20.46 20.48 -15.15
C LEU A 149 -20.92 21.86 -14.67
N LEU A 150 -20.85 22.88 -15.51
CA LEU A 150 -21.08 24.28 -15.11
C LEU A 150 -22.50 24.79 -15.37
N VAL A 151 -23.49 23.89 -15.47
CA VAL A 151 -24.89 24.23 -15.82
C VAL A 151 -25.58 25.18 -14.83
N HIS A 152 -25.10 25.24 -13.59
CA HIS A 152 -25.65 26.10 -12.52
C HIS A 152 -24.73 27.30 -12.18
N VAL A 153 -23.69 27.53 -12.98
CA VAL A 153 -22.75 28.63 -12.78
C VAL A 153 -23.16 29.81 -13.65
N SER A 154 -22.92 31.04 -13.16
CA SER A 154 -23.15 32.26 -13.94
C SER A 154 -22.17 32.38 -15.12
N ASP A 155 -22.62 32.95 -16.23
CA ASP A 155 -21.85 32.97 -17.49
C ASP A 155 -20.50 33.71 -17.37
N ASP A 156 -20.40 34.70 -16.48
CA ASP A 156 -19.18 35.46 -16.21
C ASP A 156 -18.06 34.61 -15.58
N LYS A 157 -18.41 33.54 -14.85
CA LYS A 157 -17.43 32.64 -14.20
C LYS A 157 -17.13 31.37 -15.01
N LYS A 158 -18.00 31.01 -15.98
CA LYS A 158 -17.90 29.74 -16.74
C LYS A 158 -16.56 29.58 -17.45
N GLY A 159 -16.10 30.59 -18.17
CA GLY A 159 -14.84 30.49 -18.94
C GLY A 159 -13.62 30.25 -18.05
N VAL A 160 -13.52 30.96 -16.93
CA VAL A 160 -12.43 30.81 -15.96
C VAL A 160 -12.46 29.41 -15.32
N LEU A 161 -13.65 28.94 -14.92
CA LEU A 161 -13.81 27.62 -14.32
C LEU A 161 -13.55 26.49 -15.31
N ALA A 162 -14.02 26.59 -16.55
CA ALA A 162 -13.79 25.58 -17.58
C ALA A 162 -12.30 25.41 -17.87
N SER A 163 -11.58 26.52 -18.09
CA SER A 163 -10.13 26.52 -18.30
C SER A 163 -9.36 25.97 -17.09
N PHE A 164 -9.78 26.30 -15.87
CA PHE A 164 -9.15 25.76 -14.66
C PHE A 164 -9.38 24.24 -14.53
N ILE A 165 -10.60 23.76 -14.75
CA ILE A 165 -10.94 22.33 -14.61
C ILE A 165 -10.20 21.50 -15.66
N VAL A 166 -10.11 21.96 -16.91
CA VAL A 166 -9.32 21.28 -17.96
C VAL A 166 -7.84 21.27 -17.61
N GLY A 167 -7.28 22.39 -17.16
CA GLY A 167 -5.88 22.46 -16.71
C GLY A 167 -5.60 21.55 -15.51
N LEU A 168 -6.54 21.45 -14.57
CA LEU A 168 -6.46 20.58 -13.40
C LEU A 168 -6.52 19.10 -13.80
N PHE A 169 -7.38 18.74 -14.75
CA PHE A 169 -7.47 17.38 -15.29
C PHE A 169 -6.18 16.96 -16.00
N ASN A 170 -5.62 17.85 -16.84
CA ASN A 170 -4.34 17.59 -17.49
C ASN A 170 -3.22 17.39 -16.45
N LEU A 171 -3.16 18.21 -15.40
CA LEU A 171 -2.22 18.03 -14.30
C LEU A 171 -2.44 16.70 -13.57
N TYR A 172 -3.69 16.33 -13.33
CA TYR A 172 -4.07 15.08 -12.69
C TYR A 172 -3.51 13.88 -13.47
N GLU A 173 -3.70 13.84 -14.79
CA GLU A 173 -3.14 12.79 -15.65
C GLU A 173 -1.61 12.83 -15.67
N ASP A 174 -1.02 14.01 -15.92
CA ASP A 174 0.42 14.21 -16.13
C ASP A 174 1.29 13.84 -14.93
N LEU A 175 0.71 13.93 -13.73
CA LEU A 175 1.36 13.62 -12.46
C LEU A 175 0.81 12.34 -11.82
N TYR A 176 0.04 11.53 -12.55
CA TYR A 176 -0.47 10.23 -12.08
C TYR A 176 -1.23 10.33 -10.75
N PHE A 177 -2.05 11.37 -10.61
CA PHE A 177 -3.03 11.43 -9.53
C PHE A 177 -4.07 10.32 -9.74
N THR A 178 -4.63 9.86 -8.62
CA THR A 178 -5.75 8.89 -8.58
C THR A 178 -6.95 9.44 -7.82
N TYR A 179 -6.72 10.52 -7.07
CA TYR A 179 -7.72 11.31 -6.38
C TYR A 179 -7.18 12.73 -6.21
N LEU A 180 -7.99 13.72 -6.51
CA LEU A 180 -7.70 15.12 -6.30
C LEU A 180 -9.01 15.82 -5.95
N GLU A 181 -9.08 16.46 -4.79
CA GLU A 181 -10.24 17.19 -4.31
C GLU A 181 -9.79 18.60 -3.89
N ILE A 182 -10.52 19.63 -4.34
CA ILE A 182 -10.36 21.01 -3.91
C ILE A 182 -11.69 21.50 -3.34
N ASN A 183 -11.72 21.81 -2.04
CA ASN A 183 -12.92 22.23 -1.36
C ASN A 183 -12.66 23.18 -0.16
N PRO A 184 -12.87 24.49 -0.29
CA PRO A 184 -13.43 25.19 -1.46
C PRO A 184 -12.36 25.57 -2.50
N LEU A 185 -12.77 25.59 -3.76
CA LEU A 185 -12.15 26.35 -4.84
C LEU A 185 -12.79 27.74 -4.86
N VAL A 186 -12.02 28.81 -4.69
CA VAL A 186 -12.58 30.17 -4.68
C VAL A 186 -12.27 30.90 -5.97
N VAL A 187 -13.28 31.54 -6.57
CA VAL A 187 -13.12 32.39 -7.77
C VAL A 187 -13.63 33.80 -7.50
N THR A 188 -12.71 34.77 -7.53
CA THR A 188 -13.00 36.19 -7.38
C THR A 188 -12.64 36.96 -8.66
N GLY A 189 -12.81 38.28 -8.66
CA GLY A 189 -12.37 39.14 -9.77
C GLY A 189 -10.85 39.11 -10.02
N ASP A 190 -10.06 38.69 -9.02
CA ASP A 190 -8.60 38.59 -9.12
C ASP A 190 -8.12 37.23 -9.68
N GLY A 191 -9.01 36.24 -9.76
CA GLY A 191 -8.73 34.90 -10.29
C GLY A 191 -9.13 33.76 -9.36
N VAL A 192 -8.38 32.65 -9.46
CA VAL A 192 -8.68 31.37 -8.82
C VAL A 192 -7.76 31.13 -7.62
N TYR A 193 -8.34 30.69 -6.50
CA TYR A 193 -7.68 30.41 -5.24
C TYR A 193 -8.00 28.99 -4.77
N VAL A 194 -6.98 28.18 -4.52
CA VAL A 194 -7.11 26.80 -4.02
C VAL A 194 -6.99 26.84 -2.50
N LEU A 195 -8.13 26.92 -1.79
CA LEU A 195 -8.10 27.11 -0.33
C LEU A 195 -7.86 25.81 0.44
N ASP A 196 -8.31 24.68 -0.11
CA ASP A 196 -8.05 23.34 0.44
C ASP A 196 -7.69 22.37 -0.67
N MET A 197 -6.84 21.39 -0.38
CA MET A 197 -6.54 20.32 -1.33
C MET A 197 -6.32 19.00 -0.60
N ALA A 198 -6.96 17.94 -1.07
CA ALA A 198 -6.69 16.57 -0.65
C ALA A 198 -6.42 15.72 -1.89
N ALA A 199 -5.31 14.97 -1.88
CA ALA A 199 -4.89 14.24 -3.07
C ALA A 199 -4.23 12.90 -2.77
N LYS A 200 -4.28 12.00 -3.76
CA LYS A 200 -3.54 10.75 -3.81
C LYS A 200 -2.89 10.58 -5.19
N ILE A 201 -1.67 10.06 -5.22
CA ILE A 201 -0.93 9.73 -6.44
C ILE A 201 -0.61 8.23 -6.47
N ASP A 202 -0.52 7.63 -7.66
CA ASP A 202 -0.08 6.23 -7.79
C ASP A 202 1.42 6.13 -7.57
N ALA A 203 1.84 5.80 -6.35
CA ALA A 203 3.25 5.73 -5.98
C ALA A 203 4.10 4.77 -6.84
N THR A 204 3.48 3.88 -7.64
CA THR A 204 4.22 3.02 -8.58
C THR A 204 4.68 3.77 -9.83
N ALA A 205 4.13 4.94 -10.13
CA ALA A 205 4.55 5.80 -11.24
C ALA A 205 5.80 6.63 -10.92
N ASP A 206 6.46 6.43 -9.77
CA ASP A 206 7.68 7.17 -9.39
C ASP A 206 8.74 7.12 -10.50
N TYR A 207 8.97 5.97 -11.12
CA TYR A 207 9.96 5.84 -12.20
C TYR A 207 9.62 6.67 -13.46
N ILE A 208 8.35 7.04 -13.66
CA ILE A 208 7.89 7.92 -14.75
C ILE A 208 7.96 9.38 -14.29
N CYS A 209 7.47 9.64 -13.08
CA CYS A 209 7.24 10.99 -12.57
C CYS A 209 8.39 11.56 -11.73
N LYS A 210 9.50 10.84 -11.51
CA LYS A 210 10.60 11.24 -10.61
C LYS A 210 11.09 12.67 -10.87
N ALA A 211 11.18 13.06 -12.14
CA ALA A 211 11.63 14.40 -12.54
C ALA A 211 10.63 15.52 -12.15
N LYS A 212 9.32 15.22 -12.11
CA LYS A 212 8.27 16.16 -11.69
C LYS A 212 8.04 16.10 -10.18
N TRP A 213 7.97 14.90 -9.61
CA TRP A 213 7.67 14.69 -8.18
C TRP A 213 8.84 15.03 -7.26
N GLY A 214 10.08 14.82 -7.70
CA GLY A 214 11.26 14.94 -6.84
C GLY A 214 11.28 13.86 -5.74
N ASP A 215 11.63 14.27 -4.53
CA ASP A 215 11.63 13.41 -3.35
C ASP A 215 10.32 13.60 -2.58
N VAL A 216 9.25 13.05 -3.15
CA VAL A 216 7.90 13.13 -2.56
C VAL A 216 7.80 12.32 -1.27
N GLU A 217 7.22 12.93 -0.24
CA GLU A 217 6.91 12.27 1.03
C GLU A 217 5.46 11.78 1.06
N PHE A 218 5.26 10.58 1.61
CA PHE A 218 3.93 10.00 1.81
C PHE A 218 3.59 9.96 3.29
N PRO A 219 2.89 10.97 3.83
CA PRO A 219 2.58 11.02 5.26
C PRO A 219 1.71 9.83 5.68
N PRO A 220 1.94 9.25 6.87
CA PRO A 220 1.05 8.23 7.41
C PRO A 220 -0.33 8.85 7.72
N PRO A 221 -1.39 8.03 7.79
CA PRO A 221 -2.68 8.49 8.30
C PRO A 221 -2.55 9.11 9.69
N PHE A 222 -3.37 10.13 9.98
CA PHE A 222 -3.40 10.74 11.30
C PHE A 222 -3.61 9.70 12.41
N GLY A 223 -2.85 9.83 13.50
CA GLY A 223 -2.83 8.89 14.62
C GLY A 223 -1.76 7.79 14.51
N ARG A 224 -1.02 7.74 13.39
CA ARG A 224 0.18 6.92 13.25
C ARG A 224 1.41 7.79 13.09
N GLU A 225 2.52 7.32 13.63
CA GLU A 225 3.82 7.93 13.43
C GLU A 225 4.53 7.31 12.22
N ALA A 226 5.38 8.09 11.58
CA ALA A 226 6.30 7.57 10.58
C ALA A 226 7.54 7.08 11.31
N TYR A 227 7.91 5.81 11.11
CA TYR A 227 9.10 5.23 11.73
C TYR A 227 10.25 5.13 10.71
N PRO A 228 11.51 5.40 11.13
CA PRO A 228 12.65 5.26 10.22
C PRO A 228 12.81 3.84 9.70
N GLU A 229 12.38 2.82 10.45
CA GLU A 229 12.37 1.43 10.02
C GLU A 229 11.35 1.16 8.90
N GLU A 230 10.19 1.84 8.89
CA GLU A 230 9.24 1.74 7.77
C GLU A 230 9.83 2.35 6.49
N ALA A 231 10.54 3.49 6.62
CA ALA A 231 11.24 4.14 5.51
C ALA A 231 12.39 3.27 4.98
N TYR A 232 13.15 2.63 5.86
CA TYR A 232 14.21 1.70 5.46
C TYR A 232 13.67 0.50 4.66
N ILE A 233 12.55 -0.10 5.09
CA ILE A 233 11.92 -1.19 4.34
C ILE A 233 11.35 -0.69 3.00
N ALA A 234 10.76 0.50 2.96
CA ALA A 234 10.29 1.10 1.71
C ALA A 234 11.43 1.35 0.70
N ASP A 235 12.62 1.75 1.18
CA ASP A 235 13.82 1.91 0.35
C ASP A 235 14.32 0.56 -0.21
N LEU A 236 14.30 -0.50 0.61
CA LEU A 236 14.64 -1.87 0.15
C LEU A 236 13.67 -2.37 -0.93
N ASP A 237 12.36 -2.10 -0.76
CA ASP A 237 11.30 -2.45 -1.70
C ASP A 237 11.46 -1.72 -3.03
N ALA A 238 11.74 -0.40 -3.01
CA ALA A 238 11.96 0.39 -4.22
C ALA A 238 13.17 -0.08 -5.05
N LYS A 239 14.15 -0.73 -4.40
CA LYS A 239 15.37 -1.25 -5.03
C LYS A 239 15.25 -2.72 -5.44
N SER A 240 14.04 -3.30 -5.43
CA SER A 240 13.82 -4.70 -5.76
C SER A 240 12.62 -4.96 -6.66
N GLY A 241 12.69 -6.04 -7.45
CA GLY A 241 11.49 -6.65 -8.05
C GLY A 241 10.68 -7.52 -7.07
N ALA A 242 11.21 -7.82 -5.88
CA ALA A 242 10.48 -8.42 -4.79
C ALA A 242 9.66 -7.35 -4.04
N SER A 243 8.62 -7.75 -3.34
CA SER A 243 7.86 -6.84 -2.49
C SER A 243 8.24 -7.00 -1.02
N LEU A 244 8.50 -5.88 -0.35
CA LEU A 244 8.87 -5.80 1.07
C LEU A 244 8.06 -4.68 1.72
N LYS A 245 7.09 -5.03 2.57
CA LYS A 245 6.24 -4.03 3.23
C LYS A 245 6.35 -4.17 4.74
N LEU A 246 6.41 -3.05 5.43
CA LEU A 246 6.34 -2.98 6.89
C LEU A 246 5.49 -1.79 7.31
N THR A 247 4.66 -1.99 8.31
CA THR A 247 3.74 -1.01 8.85
C THR A 247 3.63 -1.27 10.35
N LEU A 248 4.11 -0.33 11.16
CA LEU A 248 4.03 -0.42 12.62
C LEU A 248 2.66 0.04 13.12
N LEU A 249 1.99 -0.85 13.85
CA LEU A 249 0.65 -0.63 14.40
C LEU A 249 0.75 -0.28 15.89
N ASN A 250 1.39 -1.16 16.67
CA ASN A 250 1.68 -0.96 18.08
C ASN A 250 3.12 -1.40 18.38
N PRO A 251 4.13 -0.51 18.38
CA PRO A 251 5.52 -0.88 18.64
C PRO A 251 5.76 -1.59 19.99
N ARG A 252 4.81 -1.46 20.94
CA ARG A 252 4.84 -2.13 22.25
C ARG A 252 4.13 -3.47 22.29
N GLY A 253 3.37 -3.81 21.25
CA GLY A 253 2.65 -5.06 21.13
C GLY A 253 3.57 -6.27 21.20
N ARG A 254 3.08 -7.36 21.79
CA ARG A 254 3.86 -8.59 21.95
C ARG A 254 3.79 -9.53 20.75
N ILE A 255 2.84 -9.37 19.83
CA ILE A 255 2.63 -10.25 18.68
C ILE A 255 3.24 -9.61 17.43
N TRP A 256 4.33 -10.18 16.94
CA TRP A 256 5.04 -9.73 15.74
C TRP A 256 4.88 -10.72 14.61
N THR A 257 4.79 -10.21 13.38
CA THR A 257 4.59 -11.03 12.19
C THR A 257 5.70 -10.79 11.17
N MET A 258 6.19 -11.86 10.57
CA MET A 258 7.09 -11.85 9.42
C MET A 258 6.57 -12.90 8.43
N VAL A 259 5.53 -12.53 7.70
CA VAL A 259 4.75 -13.44 6.86
C VAL A 259 5.11 -13.23 5.39
N ALA A 260 5.34 -14.31 4.66
CA ALA A 260 5.59 -14.18 3.22
C ALA A 260 4.31 -14.30 2.37
N GLY A 261 4.09 -13.29 1.51
CA GLY A 261 2.94 -13.18 0.61
C GLY A 261 1.84 -12.27 1.16
N GLY A 262 1.46 -11.24 0.39
CA GLY A 262 0.42 -10.27 0.78
C GLY A 262 -0.95 -10.88 1.11
N GLY A 263 -1.38 -11.94 0.42
CA GLY A 263 -2.62 -12.64 0.79
C GLY A 263 -2.50 -13.39 2.12
N ALA A 264 -1.34 -14.00 2.37
CA ALA A 264 -1.12 -14.72 3.63
C ALA A 264 -1.00 -13.74 4.80
N SER A 265 -0.28 -12.63 4.67
CA SER A 265 -0.12 -11.65 5.76
C SER A 265 -1.45 -11.11 6.26
N VAL A 266 -2.42 -10.87 5.36
CA VAL A 266 -3.80 -10.51 5.73
C VAL A 266 -4.46 -11.63 6.53
N VAL A 267 -4.46 -12.86 6.02
CA VAL A 267 -5.10 -14.01 6.70
C VAL A 267 -4.50 -14.31 8.08
N TYR A 268 -3.19 -14.14 8.26
CA TYR A 268 -2.55 -14.24 9.58
C TYR A 268 -3.00 -13.10 10.51
N SER A 269 -3.09 -11.87 10.00
CA SER A 269 -3.56 -10.72 10.77
C SER A 269 -5.02 -10.88 11.19
N ASP A 270 -5.90 -11.32 10.28
CA ASP A 270 -7.30 -11.63 10.56
C ASP A 270 -7.41 -12.69 11.66
N THR A 271 -6.63 -13.77 11.58
CA THR A 271 -6.63 -14.82 12.62
C THR A 271 -6.17 -14.28 13.98
N ILE A 272 -5.15 -13.40 14.01
CA ILE A 272 -4.69 -12.77 15.26
C ILE A 272 -5.80 -11.91 15.86
N CYS A 273 -6.48 -11.11 15.04
CA CYS A 273 -7.59 -10.25 15.44
C CYS A 273 -8.79 -11.08 15.93
N ASP A 274 -9.17 -12.13 15.21
CA ASP A 274 -10.27 -13.03 15.56
C ASP A 274 -10.04 -13.75 16.89
N LEU A 275 -8.79 -14.02 17.23
CA LEU A 275 -8.38 -14.58 18.52
C LEU A 275 -8.16 -13.52 19.62
N GLY A 276 -8.58 -12.28 19.39
CA GLY A 276 -8.52 -11.19 20.37
C GLY A 276 -7.15 -10.53 20.53
N GLY A 277 -6.23 -10.74 19.60
CA GLY A 277 -4.85 -10.21 19.65
C GLY A 277 -4.66 -8.83 19.03
N VAL A 278 -5.74 -8.12 18.67
CA VAL A 278 -5.67 -6.85 17.91
C VAL A 278 -4.84 -5.77 18.61
N ASP A 279 -5.01 -5.60 19.92
CA ASP A 279 -4.29 -4.58 20.69
C ASP A 279 -2.81 -4.93 20.88
N GLU A 280 -2.46 -6.22 20.75
CA GLU A 280 -1.11 -6.75 20.90
C GLU A 280 -0.39 -6.97 19.55
N LEU A 281 -1.07 -6.76 18.43
CA LEU A 281 -0.50 -6.89 17.09
C LEU A 281 0.41 -5.71 16.81
N ALA A 282 1.72 -5.97 16.76
CA ALA A 282 2.71 -4.92 16.70
C ALA A 282 2.91 -4.35 15.30
N ASN A 283 2.83 -5.21 14.28
CA ASN A 283 3.10 -4.84 12.91
C ASN A 283 2.21 -5.59 11.91
N TYR A 284 1.94 -4.92 10.79
CA TYR A 284 1.50 -5.54 9.55
C TYR A 284 2.62 -5.42 8.52
N GLY A 285 2.84 -6.46 7.73
CA GLY A 285 3.89 -6.45 6.73
C GLY A 285 3.96 -7.77 5.99
N GLU A 286 4.68 -7.76 4.88
CA GLU A 286 4.92 -8.96 4.11
C GLU A 286 6.25 -8.89 3.36
N TYR A 287 6.74 -10.06 2.97
CA TYR A 287 7.79 -10.20 1.96
C TYR A 287 7.35 -11.20 0.89
N SER A 288 7.43 -10.83 -0.39
CA SER A 288 7.00 -11.67 -1.51
C SER A 288 7.72 -11.36 -2.81
N GLY A 289 7.39 -12.04 -3.90
CA GLY A 289 8.09 -11.84 -5.18
C GLY A 289 9.51 -12.43 -5.21
N ALA A 290 9.78 -13.45 -4.39
CA ALA A 290 11.07 -14.13 -4.29
C ALA A 290 12.26 -13.21 -3.97
N PRO A 291 12.26 -12.56 -2.78
CA PRO A 291 13.42 -11.79 -2.34
C PRO A 291 14.64 -12.70 -2.15
N SER A 292 15.81 -12.11 -2.33
CA SER A 292 17.09 -12.76 -2.06
C SER A 292 17.30 -13.05 -0.57
N GLU A 293 18.31 -13.89 -0.27
CA GLU A 293 18.77 -14.13 1.10
C GLU A 293 19.12 -12.83 1.81
N GLN A 294 19.86 -11.93 1.14
CA GLN A 294 20.29 -10.66 1.72
C GLN A 294 19.12 -9.74 2.04
N GLN A 295 18.17 -9.59 1.11
CA GLN A 295 16.98 -8.77 1.34
C GLN A 295 16.12 -9.32 2.48
N THR A 296 15.98 -10.65 2.55
CA THR A 296 15.23 -11.28 3.64
C THR A 296 15.96 -11.09 4.99
N TYR A 297 17.29 -11.12 5.00
CA TYR A 297 18.09 -10.78 6.18
C TYR A 297 17.89 -9.33 6.61
N ASP A 298 17.94 -8.38 5.68
CA ASP A 298 17.77 -6.95 5.98
C ASP A 298 16.33 -6.63 6.45
N TYR A 299 15.33 -7.32 5.92
CA TYR A 299 13.96 -7.26 6.41
C TYR A 299 13.84 -7.86 7.82
N ALA A 300 14.36 -9.08 8.01
CA ALA A 300 14.29 -9.78 9.29
C ALA A 300 15.01 -9.01 10.40
N LYS A 301 16.25 -8.55 10.19
CA LYS A 301 17.00 -7.80 11.21
C LYS A 301 16.26 -6.54 11.67
N THR A 302 15.50 -5.91 10.77
CA THR A 302 14.68 -4.74 11.07
C THR A 302 13.58 -5.09 12.07
N ILE A 303 12.84 -6.18 11.80
CA ILE A 303 11.81 -6.70 12.72
C ILE A 303 12.44 -7.12 14.06
N LEU A 304 13.57 -7.83 14.03
CA LEU A 304 14.25 -8.30 15.25
C LEU A 304 14.79 -7.13 16.09
N SER A 305 15.24 -6.05 15.46
CA SER A 305 15.60 -4.79 16.14
C SER A 305 14.41 -4.12 16.80
N LEU A 306 13.24 -4.15 16.16
CA LEU A 306 12.01 -3.53 16.67
C LEU A 306 11.39 -4.33 17.83
N ILE A 307 11.27 -5.66 17.70
CA ILE A 307 10.71 -6.53 18.75
C ILE A 307 11.56 -6.51 20.04
N THR A 308 12.84 -6.12 19.97
CA THR A 308 13.78 -6.11 21.11
C THR A 308 14.08 -4.72 21.69
N ARG A 309 13.20 -3.72 21.47
CA ARG A 309 13.35 -2.36 22.04
C ARG A 309 12.91 -2.26 23.50
N GLU A 310 11.77 -2.85 23.85
CA GLU A 310 11.20 -2.82 25.20
C GLU A 310 10.73 -4.24 25.59
N LYS A 311 10.90 -4.63 26.85
CA LYS A 311 10.41 -5.92 27.37
C LYS A 311 8.89 -5.92 27.51
N HIS A 312 8.29 -7.10 27.40
CA HIS A 312 6.87 -7.31 27.66
C HIS A 312 6.70 -8.35 28.79
N PRO A 313 5.82 -8.15 29.79
CA PRO A 313 5.71 -9.04 30.96
C PRO A 313 5.36 -10.51 30.65
N GLN A 314 4.75 -10.75 29.48
CA GLN A 314 4.36 -12.09 29.02
C GLN A 314 5.32 -12.66 27.96
N GLY A 315 6.53 -12.09 27.85
CA GLY A 315 7.39 -12.27 26.69
C GLY A 315 6.71 -11.80 25.40
N LYS A 316 7.34 -12.11 24.26
CA LYS A 316 6.85 -11.76 22.92
C LYS A 316 6.81 -12.97 22.01
N VAL A 317 6.03 -12.87 20.95
CA VAL A 317 5.90 -13.94 19.95
C VAL A 317 6.20 -13.40 18.56
N LEU A 318 7.02 -14.12 17.80
CA LEU A 318 7.29 -13.86 16.39
C LEU A 318 6.68 -14.98 15.53
N ILE A 319 5.75 -14.61 14.66
CA ILE A 319 5.07 -15.52 13.74
C ILE A 319 5.72 -15.39 12.36
N ILE A 320 6.53 -16.39 12.00
CA ILE A 320 7.19 -16.53 10.70
C ILE A 320 6.33 -17.43 9.82
N GLY A 321 5.33 -16.81 9.19
CA GLY A 321 4.23 -17.51 8.54
C GLY A 321 4.29 -17.51 7.02
N GLY A 322 3.34 -18.24 6.43
CA GLY A 322 3.24 -18.33 4.99
C GLY A 322 2.27 -19.34 4.41
N SER A 323 1.77 -19.03 3.22
CA SER A 323 1.20 -20.03 2.30
C SER A 323 2.32 -20.92 1.72
N ILE A 324 1.92 -21.86 0.86
CA ILE A 324 2.86 -22.65 0.07
C ILE A 324 3.31 -21.77 -1.10
N ALA A 325 4.59 -21.40 -1.13
CA ALA A 325 5.12 -20.54 -2.19
C ALA A 325 5.12 -21.27 -3.54
N ASN A 326 4.80 -20.54 -4.62
CA ASN A 326 4.89 -21.05 -5.99
C ASN A 326 6.34 -21.07 -6.51
N PHE A 327 7.08 -19.98 -6.31
CA PHE A 327 8.42 -19.79 -6.91
C PHE A 327 9.48 -19.24 -5.94
N THR A 328 9.09 -18.68 -4.79
CA THR A 328 10.05 -18.21 -3.78
C THR A 328 10.86 -19.37 -3.21
N ASN A 329 12.18 -19.28 -3.27
CA ASN A 329 13.08 -20.27 -2.68
C ASN A 329 13.09 -20.14 -1.15
N VAL A 330 12.42 -21.07 -0.46
CA VAL A 330 12.25 -21.05 0.99
C VAL A 330 13.60 -21.26 1.70
N ALA A 331 14.49 -22.07 1.14
CA ALA A 331 15.82 -22.26 1.73
C ALA A 331 16.64 -20.95 1.75
N ALA A 332 16.65 -20.19 0.65
CA ALA A 332 17.39 -18.93 0.57
C ALA A 332 16.82 -17.85 1.50
N THR A 333 15.50 -17.68 1.50
CA THR A 333 14.84 -16.71 2.40
C THR A 333 15.03 -17.08 3.87
N PHE A 334 14.89 -18.36 4.23
CA PHE A 334 15.07 -18.79 5.62
C PHE A 334 16.53 -18.74 6.07
N LYS A 335 17.52 -18.93 5.18
CA LYS A 335 18.93 -18.65 5.51
C LYS A 335 19.14 -17.20 5.94
N GLY A 336 18.52 -16.25 5.23
CA GLY A 336 18.57 -14.83 5.58
C GLY A 336 17.97 -14.57 6.97
N ILE A 337 16.81 -15.16 7.26
CA ILE A 337 16.16 -15.07 8.57
C ILE A 337 17.03 -15.70 9.66
N VAL A 338 17.56 -16.91 9.44
CA VAL A 338 18.43 -17.63 10.38
C VAL A 338 19.66 -16.79 10.72
N ARG A 339 20.27 -16.14 9.72
CA ARG A 339 21.41 -15.25 9.93
C ARG A 339 21.03 -14.07 10.85
N ALA A 340 19.87 -13.43 10.61
CA ALA A 340 19.39 -12.35 11.47
C ALA A 340 19.09 -12.83 12.90
N ILE A 341 18.51 -14.03 13.08
CA ILE A 341 18.26 -14.62 14.41
C ILE A 341 19.58 -14.86 15.15
N LYS A 342 20.64 -15.33 14.47
CA LYS A 342 21.96 -15.52 15.08
C LYS A 342 22.56 -14.19 15.55
N ASP A 343 22.43 -13.14 14.74
CA ASP A 343 22.95 -11.81 15.06
C ASP A 343 22.20 -11.17 16.25
N TYR A 344 20.89 -11.41 16.36
CA TYR A 344 20.03 -10.87 17.43
C TYR A 344 19.77 -11.86 18.58
N GLN A 345 20.51 -12.96 18.68
CA GLN A 345 20.20 -14.04 19.63
C GLN A 345 20.20 -13.60 21.09
N GLY A 346 21.07 -12.65 21.47
CA GLY A 346 21.17 -12.12 22.82
C GLY A 346 19.90 -11.34 23.19
N PRO A 347 19.59 -10.24 22.46
CA PRO A 347 18.36 -9.49 22.65
C PRO A 347 17.08 -10.32 22.60
N LEU A 348 16.99 -11.31 21.69
CA LEU A 348 15.81 -12.19 21.60
C LEU A 348 15.60 -13.05 22.86
N LYS A 349 16.69 -13.57 23.44
CA LYS A 349 16.63 -14.30 24.72
C LYS A 349 16.24 -13.37 25.87
N GLU A 350 16.82 -12.17 25.90
CA GLU A 350 16.54 -11.17 26.94
C GLU A 350 15.08 -10.69 26.95
N HIS A 351 14.44 -10.71 25.78
CA HIS A 351 13.04 -10.30 25.58
C HIS A 351 12.06 -11.48 25.57
N GLU A 352 12.53 -12.68 25.92
CA GLU A 352 11.73 -13.90 26.01
C GLU A 352 10.89 -14.14 24.73
N VAL A 353 11.53 -13.97 23.57
CA VAL A 353 10.86 -14.14 22.28
C VAL A 353 10.71 -15.62 21.96
N THR A 354 9.46 -16.06 21.75
CA THR A 354 9.12 -17.39 21.22
C THR A 354 8.79 -17.27 19.72
N ILE A 355 9.33 -18.15 18.89
CA ILE A 355 9.17 -18.09 17.43
C ILE A 355 8.33 -19.27 16.95
N PHE A 356 7.30 -18.98 16.14
CA PHE A 356 6.48 -19.98 15.48
C PHE A 356 6.65 -19.87 13.97
N VAL A 357 6.94 -20.99 13.32
CA VAL A 357 7.31 -21.04 11.91
C VAL A 357 6.38 -21.98 11.17
N ARG A 358 5.74 -21.51 10.10
CA ARG A 358 4.98 -22.38 9.19
C ARG A 358 5.22 -21.96 7.76
N ARG A 359 5.79 -22.85 6.94
CA ARG A 359 6.05 -22.54 5.54
C ARG A 359 6.07 -23.76 4.62
N GLY A 360 5.65 -23.56 3.37
CA GLY A 360 5.84 -24.49 2.26
C GLY A 360 6.34 -23.78 1.01
N GLY A 361 6.73 -24.54 -0.01
CA GLY A 361 7.20 -24.04 -1.31
C GLY A 361 8.56 -24.65 -1.72
N PRO A 362 9.19 -24.14 -2.79
CA PRO A 362 10.48 -24.65 -3.26
C PRO A 362 11.54 -24.70 -2.14
N ASN A 363 12.14 -25.89 -1.95
CA ASN A 363 13.19 -26.16 -0.96
C ASN A 363 12.79 -25.89 0.50
N TYR A 364 11.50 -25.99 0.84
CA TYR A 364 11.03 -25.69 2.19
C TYR A 364 11.59 -26.63 3.27
N GLN A 365 11.84 -27.90 2.95
CA GLN A 365 12.39 -28.86 3.91
C GLN A 365 13.74 -28.40 4.46
N GLU A 366 14.62 -27.90 3.58
CA GLU A 366 15.91 -27.34 3.99
C GLU A 366 15.73 -26.06 4.80
N GLY A 367 14.83 -25.17 4.39
CA GLY A 367 14.49 -23.97 5.16
C GLY A 367 14.02 -24.29 6.59
N LEU A 368 13.08 -25.23 6.73
CA LEU A 368 12.57 -25.65 8.03
C LEU A 368 13.66 -26.33 8.87
N ARG A 369 14.52 -27.17 8.27
CA ARG A 369 15.66 -27.80 8.95
C ARG A 369 16.59 -26.76 9.58
N VAL A 370 17.05 -25.78 8.80
CA VAL A 370 17.97 -24.76 9.32
C VAL A 370 17.32 -23.85 10.37
N MET A 371 16.00 -23.65 10.29
CA MET A 371 15.24 -22.90 11.28
C MET A 371 15.13 -23.66 12.63
N GLY A 372 14.93 -24.98 12.58
CA GLY A 372 14.95 -25.82 13.78
C GLY A 372 16.34 -25.90 14.42
N GLU A 373 17.40 -25.94 13.59
CA GLU A 373 18.79 -25.96 14.06
C GLU A 373 19.20 -24.66 14.76
N VAL A 374 18.79 -23.49 14.24
CA VAL A 374 19.11 -22.23 14.91
C VAL A 374 18.43 -22.12 16.27
N GLY A 375 17.22 -22.65 16.44
CA GLY A 375 16.55 -22.72 17.74
C GLY A 375 17.36 -23.55 18.75
N LYS A 376 17.80 -24.75 18.35
CA LYS A 376 18.62 -25.63 19.19
C LYS A 376 19.96 -25.01 19.57
N THR A 377 20.65 -24.38 18.61
CA THR A 377 22.00 -23.83 18.82
C THR A 377 22.01 -22.53 19.62
N THR A 378 20.98 -21.69 19.47
CA THR A 378 20.88 -20.40 20.19
C THR A 378 20.20 -20.53 21.55
N GLY A 379 19.39 -21.57 21.75
CA GLY A 379 18.53 -21.76 22.92
C GLY A 379 17.20 -20.99 22.84
N ILE A 380 16.89 -20.37 21.70
CA ILE A 380 15.62 -19.66 21.49
C ILE A 380 14.52 -20.69 21.21
N PRO A 381 13.33 -20.58 21.85
CA PRO A 381 12.20 -21.45 21.55
C PRO A 381 11.69 -21.22 20.12
N ILE A 382 11.95 -22.17 19.21
CA ILE A 382 11.48 -22.12 17.82
C ILE A 382 10.68 -23.38 17.49
N HIS A 383 9.40 -23.21 17.17
CA HIS A 383 8.48 -24.29 16.80
C HIS A 383 8.24 -24.28 15.29
N VAL A 384 8.60 -25.36 14.59
CA VAL A 384 8.72 -25.39 13.12
C VAL A 384 7.73 -26.35 12.49
N PHE A 385 6.85 -25.87 11.63
CA PHE A 385 5.76 -26.64 11.01
C PHE A 385 5.82 -26.56 9.47
N GLY A 386 5.45 -27.66 8.82
CA GLY A 386 5.44 -27.80 7.37
C GLY A 386 4.05 -27.66 6.73
N THR A 387 3.89 -28.32 5.59
CA THR A 387 2.67 -28.28 4.78
C THR A 387 1.54 -29.12 5.37
N GLU A 388 1.86 -30.08 6.23
CA GLU A 388 0.90 -30.90 6.99
C GLU A 388 0.11 -30.09 8.01
N THR A 389 0.66 -28.96 8.47
CA THR A 389 0.02 -28.08 9.43
C THR A 389 -0.79 -27.00 8.70
N HIS A 390 -2.05 -26.79 9.11
CA HIS A 390 -2.91 -25.73 8.57
C HIS A 390 -2.23 -24.36 8.70
N MET A 391 -2.37 -23.51 7.68
CA MET A 391 -1.61 -22.27 7.54
C MET A 391 -1.61 -21.41 8.81
N THR A 392 -2.79 -21.14 9.35
CA THR A 392 -2.98 -20.23 10.49
C THR A 392 -2.95 -20.94 11.85
N ALA A 393 -2.74 -22.26 11.89
CA ALA A 393 -2.77 -23.02 13.14
C ALA A 393 -1.72 -22.53 14.15
N ILE A 394 -0.56 -22.06 13.67
CA ILE A 394 0.50 -21.54 14.52
C ILE A 394 0.12 -20.26 15.28
N VAL A 395 -0.90 -19.51 14.83
CA VAL A 395 -1.42 -18.34 15.55
C VAL A 395 -2.09 -18.78 16.85
N GLY A 396 -2.98 -19.78 16.78
CA GLY A 396 -3.61 -20.33 17.97
C GLY A 396 -2.60 -20.96 18.93
N MET A 397 -1.53 -21.57 18.42
CA MET A 397 -0.45 -22.12 19.26
C MET A 397 0.32 -21.00 19.96
N ALA A 398 0.68 -19.96 19.22
CA ALA A 398 1.38 -18.77 19.71
C ALA A 398 0.62 -18.02 20.80
N MET A 399 -0.70 -17.96 20.68
CA MET A 399 -1.58 -17.26 21.60
C MET A 399 -2.16 -18.15 22.71
N GLY A 400 -1.78 -19.44 22.76
CA GLY A 400 -2.20 -20.36 23.82
C GLY A 400 -3.63 -20.90 23.69
N HIS A 401 -4.30 -20.69 22.55
CA HIS A 401 -5.64 -21.23 22.29
C HIS A 401 -5.64 -22.71 21.88
N ARG A 402 -4.48 -23.27 21.51
CA ARG A 402 -4.34 -24.71 21.20
C ARG A 402 -2.97 -25.23 21.62
N PRO A 403 -2.85 -26.51 21.97
CA PRO A 403 -1.56 -27.10 22.31
C PRO A 403 -0.64 -27.13 21.09
N ILE A 404 0.66 -26.99 21.37
CA ILE A 404 1.72 -27.28 20.41
C ILE A 404 1.75 -28.81 20.25
N PRO A 405 1.51 -29.36 19.05
CA PRO A 405 1.52 -30.80 18.88
C PRO A 405 2.92 -31.33 19.18
N ASN A 406 2.99 -32.48 19.86
CA ASN A 406 4.23 -33.21 20.05
C ASN A 406 4.73 -33.67 18.67
N GLN A 407 5.68 -32.96 18.10
CA GLN A 407 6.28 -33.35 16.84
C GLN A 407 7.11 -34.61 17.07
N PRO A 408 6.88 -35.71 16.33
CA PRO A 408 7.92 -36.72 16.18
C PRO A 408 9.16 -36.04 15.57
N PRO A 409 10.39 -36.51 15.88
CA PRO A 409 11.60 -36.02 15.23
C PRO A 409 11.37 -36.05 13.72
N MET A 410 11.70 -34.97 12.99
CA MET A 410 11.54 -34.92 11.53
C MET A 410 12.05 -36.22 10.91
N ASP A 411 11.14 -37.04 10.39
CA ASP A 411 11.51 -38.30 9.79
C ASP A 411 12.45 -38.02 8.63
N ALA A 412 13.62 -38.66 8.66
CA ALA A 412 14.63 -38.65 7.60
C ALA A 412 14.16 -39.37 6.31
N HIS A 413 12.85 -39.39 6.03
CA HIS A 413 12.26 -40.20 4.97
C HIS A 413 12.45 -39.64 3.55
N THR A 414 13.03 -38.45 3.38
CA THR A 414 13.38 -37.91 2.05
C THR A 414 14.78 -38.28 1.55
N ALA A 415 15.66 -38.84 2.40
CA ALA A 415 16.96 -39.34 1.93
C ALA A 415 16.83 -40.63 1.09
N ASN A 416 15.79 -41.44 1.32
CA ASN A 416 15.61 -42.72 0.62
C ASN A 416 15.00 -42.61 -0.79
N PHE A 417 14.40 -41.47 -1.15
CA PHE A 417 13.87 -41.31 -2.52
C PHE A 417 14.97 -40.98 -3.54
N LEU A 418 16.09 -40.40 -3.10
CA LEU A 418 17.23 -40.06 -3.95
C LEU A 418 18.33 -41.15 -3.98
N LEU A 419 18.35 -42.06 -3.00
CA LEU A 419 19.39 -43.10 -2.87
C LEU A 419 19.00 -44.47 -3.47
N ASN A 420 17.75 -44.68 -3.89
CA ASN A 420 17.31 -45.94 -4.52
C ASN A 420 17.53 -46.00 -6.05
N ALA A 421 18.17 -45.01 -6.66
CA ALA A 421 18.45 -45.00 -8.10
C ALA A 421 19.71 -45.80 -8.51
N SER A 422 20.42 -46.41 -7.56
CA SER A 422 21.77 -46.95 -7.81
C SER A 422 22.03 -48.33 -7.19
N ASN A 423 21.04 -49.23 -7.15
CA ASN A 423 21.27 -50.67 -7.04
C ASN A 423 20.01 -51.48 -7.41
N ASN A 424 19.91 -51.92 -8.67
CA ASN A 424 19.50 -53.28 -9.02
C ASN A 424 19.51 -53.46 -10.56
N VAL A 425 20.51 -54.20 -11.03
CA VAL A 425 20.50 -54.84 -12.34
C VAL A 425 19.63 -56.09 -12.21
N ALA A 426 18.43 -56.06 -12.77
CA ALA A 426 17.68 -57.27 -13.10
C ALA A 426 16.73 -56.98 -14.27
N THR A 427 17.08 -57.51 -15.44
CA THR A 427 16.32 -57.46 -16.69
C THR A 427 15.02 -58.28 -16.56
N PRO A 428 13.86 -57.77 -17.01
CA PRO A 428 12.71 -58.64 -17.29
C PRO A 428 12.67 -59.02 -18.78
N ALA A 429 12.43 -60.31 -19.02
CA ALA A 429 12.37 -60.94 -20.32
C ALA A 429 11.15 -60.53 -21.16
N ASN A 430 11.36 -60.43 -22.48
CA ASN A 430 10.32 -60.38 -23.50
C ASN A 430 9.56 -61.71 -23.55
N THR A 431 8.23 -61.67 -23.43
CA THR A 431 7.36 -62.74 -23.96
C THR A 431 6.25 -62.14 -24.80
N ARG A 432 6.37 -62.35 -26.12
CA ARG A 432 5.29 -62.26 -27.10
C ARG A 432 4.48 -63.56 -27.04
N THR A 433 3.17 -63.47 -27.08
CA THR A 433 2.32 -64.43 -27.79
C THR A 433 1.14 -63.67 -28.40
N ALA A 434 0.89 -63.96 -29.68
CA ALA A 434 0.02 -63.24 -30.59
C ALA A 434 -1.29 -63.99 -30.83
N SER A 435 -2.34 -63.26 -31.23
CA SER A 435 -3.53 -63.67 -32.03
C SER A 435 -4.71 -62.73 -31.68
N PHE A 436 -5.51 -62.11 -32.55
CA PHE A 436 -5.74 -62.15 -34.01
C PHE A 436 -6.40 -60.80 -34.37
N SER A 437 -6.04 -60.20 -35.51
CA SER A 437 -6.85 -59.17 -36.17
C SER A 437 -6.45 -59.07 -37.63
N GLU A 438 -7.43 -59.19 -38.54
CA GLU A 438 -7.59 -58.52 -39.88
C GLU A 438 -8.57 -59.31 -40.79
N PRO A 439 -9.14 -58.77 -41.90
CA PRO A 439 -8.54 -57.75 -42.78
C PRO A 439 -9.44 -56.65 -43.38
N ARG A 440 -8.73 -55.62 -43.90
CA ARG A 440 -9.19 -54.61 -44.86
C ARG A 440 -9.15 -55.15 -46.30
N VAL A 441 -9.97 -54.57 -47.18
CA VAL A 441 -9.77 -54.52 -48.64
C VAL A 441 -9.79 -53.06 -49.11
N ALA A 442 -8.99 -52.76 -50.14
CA ALA A 442 -8.70 -51.44 -50.70
C ALA A 442 -9.17 -51.33 -52.17
N THR A 443 -9.41 -50.09 -52.64
CA THR A 443 -9.25 -49.48 -54.00
C THR A 443 -9.96 -48.10 -53.99
N GLU A 444 -9.64 -47.01 -54.70
CA GLU A 444 -8.80 -46.66 -55.86
C GLU A 444 -8.60 -45.12 -55.95
N ALA A 445 -7.66 -44.65 -56.79
CA ALA A 445 -7.22 -43.26 -57.05
C ALA A 445 -8.24 -42.39 -57.86
N THR A 446 -8.27 -41.03 -57.95
CA THR A 446 -7.32 -39.99 -58.49
C THR A 446 -8.04 -38.58 -58.44
N PRO A 447 -7.53 -37.39 -58.89
CA PRO A 447 -6.92 -36.35 -58.02
C PRO A 447 -7.53 -34.90 -58.20
N PRO A 448 -6.83 -33.73 -58.05
CA PRO A 448 -7.35 -32.55 -57.33
C PRO A 448 -7.65 -31.31 -58.20
N LYS A 449 -8.36 -30.28 -57.66
CA LYS A 449 -8.31 -28.91 -58.20
C LYS A 449 -8.37 -27.84 -57.11
N LYS A 450 -7.32 -27.02 -57.07
CA LYS A 450 -7.22 -25.72 -56.38
C LYS A 450 -8.09 -24.68 -57.10
N SER A 451 -8.74 -23.78 -56.36
CA SER A 451 -9.14 -22.46 -56.87
C SER A 451 -8.58 -21.35 -55.98
N LYS A 452 -7.88 -20.42 -56.62
CA LYS A 452 -7.16 -19.27 -56.07
C LYS A 452 -8.13 -18.20 -55.53
N ALA A 453 -7.65 -17.49 -54.51
CA ALA A 453 -8.09 -16.14 -54.17
C ALA A 453 -7.79 -15.17 -55.34
N GLY A 454 -8.71 -14.24 -55.57
CA GLY A 454 -8.54 -13.08 -56.43
C GLY A 454 -9.48 -11.96 -55.97
N PHE A 455 -8.90 -10.88 -55.45
CA PHE A 455 -9.45 -9.53 -55.54
C PHE A 455 -8.66 -8.80 -56.62
N PRO A 456 -9.29 -7.96 -57.45
CA PRO A 456 -9.29 -6.53 -57.12
C PRO A 456 -10.53 -5.73 -57.56
N ALA A 457 -10.87 -4.70 -56.78
CA ALA A 457 -11.19 -3.33 -57.18
C ALA A 457 -11.43 -2.50 -55.92
#